data_AF-A0A955ITV7-F1
#
_entry.id   AF-A0A955ITV7-F1
#
_cell.length_a   1.000
_cell.length_b   1.000
_cell.length_c   1.000
_cell.angle_alpha   90.00
_cell.angle_beta   90.00
_cell.angle_gamma   90.00
#
_symmetry.space_group_name_H-M   'P 1'
#
loop_
_entity.id
_entity.type
_entity.pdbx_description
1 polymer ?
#
loop_
_entity_poly.entity_id
_entity_poly.type
_entity_poly.pdbx_seq_one_letter_code
_entity_poly.pdbx_strand_id
1 'polypeptide(L)'
;RPPGVRLGPLLADWTMESWVLGQESLQAAPAFACSGLLSRRLDGRWELVLQAQGRLSIDRIRVFIGPTGHERAIFEVTTGGVIDRVSGTPVVAEIETTDIGWLTRLPIPESLARGEILMGIERDVGTGHSAWPRRMFPWSDAPGRWRLDLESWDAIDAPE
;
A
#
# COMPACT_ATOMS: atom_id res chain seq x y z
N ARG A 1 -9.64 19.47 -7.98
CA ARG A 1 -9.61 18.59 -6.77
C ARG A 1 -8.22 17.96 -6.73
N PRO A 2 -7.67 17.57 -5.57
CA PRO A 2 -6.34 16.97 -5.54
C PRO A 2 -6.35 15.73 -6.43
N PRO A 3 -5.33 15.52 -7.26
CA PRO A 3 -5.45 14.57 -8.35
C PRO A 3 -5.15 13.11 -7.92
N GLY A 4 -4.92 12.89 -6.62
CA GLY A 4 -4.76 11.56 -6.04
C GLY A 4 -4.60 11.60 -4.53
N VAL A 5 -4.84 10.47 -3.88
CA VAL A 5 -4.75 10.27 -2.43
C VAL A 5 -3.35 9.81 -2.07
N ARG A 6 -2.68 10.51 -1.16
CA ARG A 6 -1.45 10.00 -0.55
C ARG A 6 -1.77 8.92 0.48
N LEU A 7 -1.13 7.76 0.34
CA LEU A 7 -1.25 6.61 1.23
C LEU A 7 0.10 6.40 1.93
N GLY A 8 0.33 7.10 3.03
CA GLY A 8 1.56 6.98 3.79
C GLY A 8 2.06 8.30 4.39
N PRO A 9 3.27 8.28 5.00
CA PRO A 9 4.20 7.15 5.03
C PRO A 9 3.65 5.94 5.79
N LEU A 10 4.10 4.74 5.42
CA LEU A 10 3.84 3.54 6.22
C LEU A 10 4.55 3.68 7.58
N LEU A 11 3.85 3.31 8.64
CA LEU A 11 4.29 3.45 10.03
C LEU A 11 4.71 2.08 10.56
N ALA A 12 5.78 2.03 11.36
CA ALA A 12 6.19 0.80 12.03
C ALA A 12 5.06 0.28 12.92
N ASP A 13 4.98 -1.03 13.14
CA ASP A 13 3.98 -1.60 14.05
C ASP A 13 4.21 -1.15 15.50
N TRP A 14 3.17 -1.27 16.32
CA TRP A 14 3.33 -1.12 17.76
C TRP A 14 4.16 -2.29 18.30
N THR A 15 5.12 -1.98 19.16
CA THR A 15 5.73 -2.95 20.07
C THR A 15 4.99 -2.91 21.41
N MET A 16 5.03 -4.00 22.19
CA MET A 16 4.45 -4.00 23.54
C MET A 16 5.05 -2.88 24.40
N GLU A 17 6.35 -2.65 24.27
CA GLU A 17 7.06 -1.55 24.94
C GLU A 17 6.54 -0.18 24.52
N SER A 18 6.51 0.13 23.21
CA SER A 18 6.03 1.43 22.73
C SER A 18 4.56 1.69 23.05
N TRP A 19 3.74 0.62 23.04
CA TRP A 19 2.33 0.69 23.45
C TRP A 19 2.17 1.04 24.94
N VAL A 20 2.87 0.31 25.82
CA VAL A 20 2.85 0.55 27.28
C VAL A 20 3.39 1.93 27.63
N LEU A 21 4.42 2.39 26.93
CA LEU A 21 5.04 3.70 27.16
C LEU A 21 4.29 4.86 26.49
N GLY A 22 3.25 4.58 25.69
CA GLY A 22 2.54 5.60 24.91
C GLY A 22 3.44 6.33 23.89
N GLN A 23 4.57 5.72 23.51
CA GLN A 23 5.51 6.31 22.58
C GLN A 23 5.09 5.98 21.15
N GLU A 24 4.56 6.97 20.44
CA GLU A 24 4.35 6.85 19.01
C GLU A 24 5.72 6.73 18.32
N SER A 25 6.19 5.51 18.09
CA SER A 25 7.27 5.28 17.12
C SER A 25 6.68 5.56 15.73
N LEU A 26 6.78 6.82 15.30
CA LEU A 26 6.06 7.36 14.14
C LEU A 26 6.74 7.09 12.81
N GLN A 27 7.96 6.57 12.78
CA GLN A 27 8.66 6.35 11.52
C GLN A 27 9.16 4.91 11.43
N ALA A 28 8.74 4.23 10.37
CA ALA A 28 9.45 3.06 9.90
C ALA A 28 10.93 3.43 9.74
N ALA A 29 11.84 2.54 10.13
CA ALA A 29 13.26 2.78 9.90
C ALA A 29 13.47 3.11 8.41
N PRO A 30 14.44 3.95 8.03
CA PRO A 30 14.62 4.40 6.65
C PRO A 30 14.64 3.25 5.62
N ALA A 31 15.19 2.09 6.01
CA ALA A 31 15.22 0.88 5.21
C ALA A 31 13.84 0.26 4.93
N PHE A 32 12.81 0.58 5.71
CA PHE A 32 11.45 0.03 5.61
C PHE A 32 10.44 1.08 5.11
N ALA A 33 10.92 2.28 4.78
CA ALA A 33 10.08 3.38 4.36
C ALA A 33 9.34 3.04 3.07
N CYS A 34 8.03 3.26 3.07
CA CYS A 34 7.19 3.08 1.90
C CYS A 34 6.10 4.16 1.89
N SER A 35 5.75 4.60 0.69
CA SER A 35 4.66 5.54 0.46
C SER A 35 3.89 5.11 -0.79
N GLY A 36 2.61 5.46 -0.80
CA GLY A 36 1.71 5.23 -1.92
C GLY A 36 1.05 6.52 -2.41
N LEU A 37 0.67 6.51 -3.67
CA LEU A 37 -0.22 7.48 -4.29
C LEU A 37 -1.27 6.72 -5.09
N LEU A 38 -2.53 6.81 -4.67
CA LEU A 38 -3.66 6.35 -5.45
C LEU A 38 -4.13 7.49 -6.34
N SER A 39 -4.10 7.31 -7.65
CA SER A 39 -4.47 8.35 -8.60
C SER A 39 -5.30 7.81 -9.75
N ARG A 40 -6.01 8.72 -10.41
CA ARG A 40 -6.76 8.41 -11.62
C ARG A 40 -5.94 8.82 -12.84
N ARG A 41 -5.69 7.86 -13.73
CA ARG A 41 -5.00 8.07 -15.01
C ARG A 41 -5.89 8.85 -15.98
N LEU A 42 -5.27 9.41 -17.03
CA LEU A 42 -5.97 10.13 -18.10
C LEU A 42 -7.00 9.27 -18.84
N ASP A 43 -6.80 7.95 -18.90
CA ASP A 43 -7.76 7.00 -19.46
C ASP A 43 -8.93 6.66 -18.51
N GLY A 44 -8.99 7.32 -17.35
CA GLY A 44 -10.02 7.17 -16.34
C GLY A 44 -9.84 6.00 -15.38
N ARG A 45 -8.81 5.15 -15.57
CA ARG A 45 -8.54 4.00 -14.69
C ARG A 45 -7.77 4.41 -13.44
N TRP A 46 -8.00 3.69 -12.35
CA TRP A 46 -7.30 3.88 -11.09
C TRP A 46 -5.98 3.13 -11.06
N GLU A 47 -4.94 3.79 -10.55
CA GLU A 47 -3.61 3.24 -10.40
C GLU A 47 -3.08 3.57 -9.01
N LEU A 48 -2.44 2.59 -8.39
CA LEU A 48 -1.73 2.76 -7.14
C LEU A 48 -0.23 2.70 -7.43
N VAL A 49 0.45 3.83 -7.24
CA VAL A 49 1.90 3.90 -7.29
C VAL A 49 2.45 3.67 -5.90
N LEU A 50 3.36 2.72 -5.73
CA LEU A 50 4.04 2.44 -4.46
C LEU A 50 5.53 2.64 -4.64
N GLN A 51 6.15 3.35 -3.72
CA GLN A 51 7.59 3.51 -3.64
C GLN A 51 8.10 2.85 -2.36
N ALA A 52 9.04 1.94 -2.51
CA ALA A 52 9.67 1.20 -1.43
C ALA A 52 11.16 1.56 -1.38
N GLN A 53 11.65 1.99 -0.21
CA GLN A 53 13.07 2.28 0.01
C GLN A 53 13.84 1.03 0.44
N GLY A 54 15.10 0.91 0.02
CA GLY A 54 15.99 -0.19 0.38
C GLY A 54 15.95 -1.36 -0.60
N ARG A 55 17.08 -2.08 -0.69
CA ARG A 55 17.22 -3.33 -1.46
C ARG A 55 17.37 -4.48 -0.47
N LEU A 56 16.26 -5.14 -0.18
CA LEU A 56 16.16 -6.14 0.86
C LEU A 56 15.96 -7.52 0.24
N SER A 57 16.53 -8.56 0.86
CA SER A 57 16.42 -9.94 0.38
C SER A 57 15.00 -10.49 0.53
N ILE A 58 14.29 -10.02 1.54
CA ILE A 58 12.85 -10.20 1.71
C ILE A 58 12.25 -8.80 1.62
N ASP A 59 11.35 -8.60 0.66
CA ASP A 59 10.63 -7.35 0.51
C ASP A 59 9.31 -7.61 -0.19
N ARG A 60 8.23 -7.40 0.56
CA ARG A 60 6.88 -7.69 0.12
C ARG A 60 5.96 -6.57 0.57
N ILE A 61 5.19 -6.05 -0.37
CA ILE A 61 4.10 -5.13 -0.06
C ILE A 61 2.78 -5.87 -0.26
N ARG A 62 1.86 -5.79 0.69
CA ARG A 62 0.48 -6.26 0.49
C ARG A 62 -0.48 -5.07 0.50
N VAL A 63 -1.28 -4.97 -0.56
CA VAL A 63 -2.36 -3.99 -0.67
C VAL A 63 -3.68 -4.71 -0.47
N PHE A 64 -4.38 -4.37 0.59
CA PHE A 64 -5.66 -4.93 0.96
C PHE A 64 -6.79 -4.04 0.45
N ILE A 65 -7.78 -4.63 -0.21
CA ILE A 65 -8.98 -3.94 -0.67
C ILE A 65 -10.22 -4.62 -0.10
N GLY A 66 -11.10 -3.85 0.53
CA GLY A 66 -12.34 -4.31 1.16
C GLY A 66 -12.25 -4.39 2.68
N PRO A 67 -13.35 -4.77 3.36
CA PRO A 67 -13.41 -4.89 4.80
C PRO A 67 -12.43 -5.93 5.34
N THR A 68 -11.90 -5.72 6.55
CA THR A 68 -11.03 -6.69 7.22
C THR A 68 -11.74 -8.04 7.39
N GLY A 69 -11.08 -9.12 6.98
CA GLY A 69 -11.62 -10.50 7.01
C GLY A 69 -12.61 -10.82 5.88
N HIS A 70 -12.92 -9.85 5.01
CA HIS A 70 -13.75 -10.00 3.81
C HIS A 70 -13.09 -9.27 2.64
N GLU A 71 -11.77 -9.44 2.50
CA GLU A 71 -10.99 -8.83 1.45
C GLU A 71 -11.51 -9.23 0.07
N ARG A 72 -11.74 -8.22 -0.77
CA ARG A 72 -12.11 -8.41 -2.18
C ARG A 72 -10.89 -8.65 -3.06
N ALA A 73 -9.73 -8.14 -2.63
CA ALA A 73 -8.43 -8.42 -3.22
C ALA A 73 -7.32 -8.21 -2.19
N ILE A 74 -6.24 -8.98 -2.34
CA ILE A 74 -4.99 -8.77 -1.60
C ILE A 74 -3.87 -8.87 -2.62
N PHE A 75 -3.39 -7.71 -3.10
CA PHE A 75 -2.27 -7.69 -4.04
C PHE A 75 -0.97 -7.83 -3.28
N GLU A 76 -0.33 -8.98 -3.43
CA GLU A 76 1.02 -9.24 -2.93
C GLU A 76 2.02 -8.84 -4.02
N VAL A 77 2.78 -7.79 -3.76
CA VAL A 77 3.77 -7.21 -4.65
C VAL A 77 5.17 -7.53 -4.14
N THR A 78 6.01 -8.00 -5.06
CA THR A 78 7.45 -8.19 -4.87
C THR A 78 8.19 -7.63 -6.09
N THR A 79 9.51 -7.55 -6.06
CA THR A 79 10.30 -7.21 -7.25
C THR A 79 10.18 -8.23 -8.39
N GLY A 80 9.67 -9.44 -8.11
CA GLY A 80 9.43 -10.49 -9.10
C GLY A 80 8.04 -10.44 -9.75
N GLY A 81 7.14 -9.57 -9.30
CA GLY A 81 5.78 -9.47 -9.85
C GLY A 81 4.70 -9.25 -8.80
N VAL A 82 3.44 -9.26 -9.26
CA VAL A 82 2.25 -9.09 -8.44
C VAL A 82 1.32 -10.29 -8.58
N ILE A 83 0.77 -10.75 -7.45
CA ILE A 83 -0.27 -11.78 -7.40
C ILE A 83 -1.44 -11.25 -6.57
N ASP A 84 -2.67 -11.39 -7.06
CA ASP A 84 -3.85 -11.26 -6.21
C ASP A 84 -4.05 -12.56 -5.42
N ARG A 85 -3.85 -12.50 -4.11
CA ARG A 85 -3.94 -13.66 -3.21
C ARG A 85 -5.36 -14.16 -3.02
N VAL A 86 -6.38 -13.35 -3.32
CA VAL A 86 -7.78 -13.75 -3.22
C VAL A 86 -8.18 -14.61 -4.42
N SER A 87 -7.85 -14.18 -5.63
CA SER A 87 -8.14 -14.94 -6.86
C SER A 87 -7.07 -15.99 -7.21
N GLY A 88 -5.86 -15.84 -6.67
CA GLY A 88 -4.67 -16.63 -7.04
C GLY A 88 -4.07 -16.25 -8.40
N THR A 89 -4.51 -15.16 -9.03
CA THR A 89 -4.09 -14.80 -10.38
C THR A 89 -2.93 -13.81 -10.38
N PRO A 90 -1.95 -13.96 -11.28
CA PRO A 90 -0.96 -12.92 -11.53
C PRO A 90 -1.63 -11.63 -12.01
N VAL A 91 -1.10 -10.49 -11.56
CA VAL A 91 -1.53 -9.15 -11.99
C VAL A 91 -0.39 -8.51 -12.77
N VAL A 92 -0.69 -7.99 -13.95
CA VAL A 92 0.28 -7.23 -14.74
C VAL A 92 0.42 -5.86 -14.11
N ALA A 93 1.61 -5.56 -13.61
CA ALA A 93 1.99 -4.28 -13.03
C ALA A 93 3.39 -3.92 -13.49
N GLU A 94 3.66 -2.62 -13.62
CA GLU A 94 5.02 -2.16 -13.87
C GLU A 94 5.80 -2.19 -12.56
N ILE A 95 7.02 -2.71 -12.59
CA ILE A 95 7.93 -2.73 -11.46
C ILE A 95 9.29 -2.25 -11.95
N GLU A 96 9.82 -1.23 -11.28
CA GLU A 96 11.10 -0.61 -11.60
C GLU A 96 12.00 -0.64 -10.37
N THR A 97 13.17 -1.26 -10.49
CA THR A 97 14.20 -1.25 -9.45
C THR A 97 15.19 -0.12 -9.69
N THR A 98 15.56 0.57 -8.63
CA THR A 98 16.53 1.68 -8.62
C THR A 98 17.64 1.40 -7.61
N ASP A 99 18.63 2.28 -7.53
CA ASP A 99 19.72 2.13 -6.55
C ASP A 99 19.25 2.29 -5.10
N ILE A 100 18.17 3.04 -4.87
CA ILE A 100 17.66 3.35 -3.54
C ILE A 100 16.47 2.49 -3.12
N GLY A 101 15.95 1.64 -4.00
CA GLY A 101 14.77 0.82 -3.73
C GLY A 101 14.02 0.45 -4.99
N TRP A 102 12.69 0.38 -4.94
CA TRP A 102 11.88 0.03 -6.11
C TRP A 102 10.53 0.74 -6.09
N LEU A 103 9.94 0.83 -7.28
CA LEU A 103 8.64 1.43 -7.54
C LEU A 103 7.76 0.43 -8.25
N THR A 104 6.47 0.45 -7.97
CA THR A 104 5.47 -0.27 -8.77
C THR A 104 4.31 0.63 -9.13
N ARG A 105 3.74 0.40 -10.33
CA ARG A 105 2.45 0.95 -10.76
C ARG A 105 1.46 -0.19 -10.85
N LEU A 106 0.61 -0.30 -9.84
CA LEU A 106 -0.39 -1.35 -9.69
C LEU A 106 -1.73 -0.86 -10.22
N PRO A 107 -2.24 -1.40 -11.35
CA PRO A 107 -3.59 -1.07 -11.79
C PRO A 107 -4.62 -1.58 -10.79
N ILE A 108 -5.58 -0.71 -10.43
CA ILE A 108 -6.72 -1.12 -9.60
C ILE A 108 -7.87 -1.50 -10.54
N PRO A 109 -8.33 -2.77 -10.54
CA PRO A 109 -9.44 -3.20 -11.36
C PRO A 109 -10.69 -2.34 -11.15
N GLU A 110 -11.39 -2.02 -12.22
CA GLU A 110 -12.60 -1.18 -12.15
C GLU A 110 -13.66 -1.81 -11.24
N SER A 111 -13.76 -3.14 -11.20
CA SER A 111 -14.69 -3.85 -10.29
C SER A 111 -14.43 -3.56 -8.81
N LEU A 112 -13.20 -3.18 -8.44
CA LEU A 112 -12.79 -2.81 -7.10
C LEU A 112 -12.85 -1.30 -6.84
N ALA A 113 -12.83 -0.48 -7.91
CA ALA A 113 -12.73 0.98 -7.86
C ALA A 113 -14.06 1.69 -8.24
N ARG A 114 -15.19 1.21 -7.69
CA ARG A 114 -16.51 1.85 -7.88
C ARG A 114 -16.99 2.50 -6.57
N GLY A 115 -17.21 3.81 -6.59
CA GLY A 115 -17.67 4.58 -5.43
C GLY A 115 -16.60 4.64 -4.34
N GLU A 116 -16.89 4.06 -3.19
CA GLU A 116 -15.95 4.01 -2.07
C GLU A 116 -15.07 2.75 -2.10
N ILE A 117 -13.79 2.91 -1.79
CA ILE A 117 -12.87 1.80 -1.57
C ILE A 117 -12.33 1.82 -0.13
N LEU A 118 -12.27 0.64 0.49
CA LEU A 118 -11.58 0.43 1.76
C LEU A 118 -10.19 -0.11 1.46
N MET A 119 -9.14 0.62 1.83
CA MET A 119 -7.76 0.26 1.48
C MET A 119 -6.84 0.25 2.69
N GLY A 120 -5.95 -0.74 2.74
CA GLY A 120 -4.81 -0.78 3.65
C GLY A 120 -3.58 -1.30 2.93
N ILE A 121 -2.40 -0.91 3.37
CA ILE A 121 -1.11 -1.30 2.80
C ILE A 121 -0.23 -1.76 3.95
N GLU A 122 0.51 -2.84 3.74
CA GLU A 122 1.60 -3.24 4.61
C GLU A 122 2.85 -3.53 3.79
N ARG A 123 4.00 -3.37 4.42
CA ARG A 123 5.29 -3.82 3.91
C ARG A 123 5.94 -4.73 4.94
N ASP A 124 6.42 -5.87 4.48
CA ASP A 124 7.14 -6.89 5.23
C ASP A 124 8.53 -7.04 4.60
N VAL A 125 9.56 -6.89 5.42
CA VAL A 125 10.95 -7.02 4.98
C VAL A 125 11.72 -8.13 5.71
N GLY A 126 11.02 -9.04 6.37
CA GLY A 126 11.57 -10.14 7.16
C GLY A 126 12.12 -9.75 8.54
N THR A 127 12.75 -8.58 8.66
CA THR A 127 13.26 -8.06 9.96
C THR A 127 12.34 -7.03 10.59
N GLY A 128 11.29 -6.59 9.88
CA GLY A 128 10.37 -5.58 10.35
C GLY A 128 9.16 -5.44 9.45
N HIS A 129 8.14 -4.78 9.98
CA HIS A 129 6.88 -4.51 9.31
C HIS A 129 6.49 -3.04 9.43
N SER A 130 5.86 -2.51 8.39
CA SER A 130 5.26 -1.18 8.39
C SER A 130 3.90 -1.20 7.69
N ALA A 131 3.00 -0.30 8.05
CA ALA A 131 1.61 -0.32 7.59
C ALA A 131 0.97 1.06 7.48
N TRP A 132 0.00 1.18 6.58
CA TRP A 132 -0.89 2.34 6.45
C TRP A 132 -2.33 1.88 6.12
N PRO A 133 -3.34 2.26 6.90
CA PRO A 133 -3.22 2.77 8.27
C PRO A 133 -2.44 1.81 9.17
N ARG A 134 -1.76 2.33 10.20
CA ARG A 134 -1.01 1.52 11.16
C ARG A 134 -1.91 0.45 11.78
N ARG A 135 -1.35 -0.73 12.04
CA ARG A 135 -2.04 -1.76 12.83
C ARG A 135 -2.34 -1.22 14.22
N MET A 136 -3.56 -1.46 14.72
CA MET A 136 -3.93 -1.03 16.08
C MET A 136 -3.26 -1.91 17.14
N PHE A 137 -3.11 -3.21 16.86
CA PHE A 137 -2.52 -4.16 17.78
C PHE A 137 -1.32 -4.90 17.16
N PRO A 138 -0.29 -5.22 17.96
CA PRO A 138 0.87 -5.99 17.48
C PRO A 138 0.52 -7.35 16.89
N TRP A 139 -0.60 -7.95 17.31
CA TRP A 139 -1.08 -9.27 16.86
C TRP A 139 -2.15 -9.22 15.78
N SER A 140 -2.44 -8.05 15.19
CA SER A 140 -3.38 -7.97 14.07
C SER A 140 -2.79 -8.59 12.81
N ASP A 141 -3.54 -9.47 12.13
CA ASP A 141 -3.09 -10.13 10.89
C ASP A 141 -3.04 -9.18 9.67
N ALA A 142 -3.73 -8.05 9.75
CA ALA A 142 -3.83 -7.07 8.66
C ALA A 142 -3.86 -5.63 9.21
N PRO A 143 -3.48 -4.62 8.41
CA PRO A 143 -3.65 -3.22 8.78
C PRO A 143 -5.12 -2.84 8.91
N GLY A 144 -5.37 -1.63 9.42
CA GLY A 144 -6.69 -1.01 9.30
C GLY A 144 -7.09 -0.78 7.84
N ARG A 145 -8.28 -0.22 7.63
CA ARG A 145 -8.74 0.22 6.31
C ARG A 145 -9.09 1.69 6.39
N TRP A 146 -8.56 2.47 5.44
CA TRP A 146 -9.01 3.82 5.21
C TRP A 146 -10.11 3.79 4.15
N ARG A 147 -11.18 4.56 4.37
CA ARG A 147 -12.25 4.73 3.40
C ARG A 147 -11.95 5.89 2.47
N LEU A 148 -11.88 5.60 1.19
CA LEU A 148 -11.58 6.55 0.13
C LEU A 148 -12.79 6.64 -0.79
N ASP A 149 -13.42 7.80 -0.85
CA ASP A 149 -14.41 8.12 -1.87
C ASP A 149 -13.68 8.41 -3.17
N LEU A 150 -13.84 7.58 -4.20
CA LEU A 150 -13.15 7.75 -5.48
C LEU A 150 -13.86 8.74 -6.41
N GLU A 151 -15.12 9.10 -6.16
CA GLU A 151 -15.89 9.99 -7.03
C GLU A 151 -15.53 11.47 -6.80
N SER A 152 -14.91 11.78 -5.67
CA SER A 152 -14.51 13.14 -5.31
C SER A 152 -13.18 13.61 -5.90
N TRP A 153 -12.50 12.82 -6.74
CA TRP A 153 -11.11 13.09 -7.18
C TRP A 153 -10.99 13.27 -8.69
N ASP A 154 -10.20 14.27 -9.09
CA ASP A 154 -9.88 14.54 -10.51
C ASP A 154 -8.66 13.71 -10.94
N ALA A 155 -8.40 13.63 -12.25
CA ALA A 155 -7.22 12.94 -12.78
C ALA A 155 -5.92 13.73 -12.55
N ILE A 156 -4.77 13.04 -12.50
CA ILE A 156 -3.45 13.67 -12.57
C ILE A 156 -3.13 13.95 -14.05
N ASP A 157 -2.91 15.22 -14.39
CA ASP A 157 -2.26 15.59 -15.65
C ASP A 157 -0.83 15.03 -15.66
N ALA A 158 -0.46 14.32 -16.72
CA ALA A 158 0.93 13.92 -16.90
C ALA A 158 1.80 15.18 -17.05
N PRO A 159 2.99 15.25 -16.42
CA PRO A 159 3.92 16.33 -16.72
C PRO A 159 4.28 16.27 -18.22
N GLU A 160 4.19 17.42 -18.90
CA GLU A 160 4.67 17.61 -20.27
C GLU A 160 6.17 17.29 -20.42
#